data_AF-A0A226HVA3-F1
#
_entry.id   AF-A0A226HVA3-F1
#
_cell.length_a   1.000
_cell.length_b   1.000
_cell.length_c   1.000
_cell.angle_alpha   90.00
_cell.angle_beta   90.00
_cell.angle_gamma   90.00
#
_symmetry.space_group_name_H-M   'P 1'
#
loop_
_entity.id
_entity.type
_entity.pdbx_description
1 polymer ?
#
loop_
_entity_poly.entity_id
_entity_poly.type
_entity_poly.pdbx_seq_one_letter_code
_entity_poly.pdbx_strand_id
1 'polypeptide(L)'
;MDNRKFILSLKNGNEEAFKKAYLSYYDKLISIAKRFDFTVLTPQDFIQETFLRLYNKRELLNEDVLFDKQLFTICKNIIINHVNRENKVIQLDSLRFEFEEEDTDTTVFEERKEKLYNFINQLPEQQQKIFTLHKLENLSYKEIAELTDLSEKTIANHIYLASKFIRKKIEDH
;
A
#
# COMPACT_ATOMS: atom_id res chain seq x y z
N MET A 1 3.15 21.80 -12.65
CA MET A 1 4.50 21.22 -12.88
C MET A 1 4.31 20.03 -13.80
N ASP A 2 5.10 19.92 -14.86
CA ASP A 2 5.04 18.76 -15.75
C ASP A 2 5.45 17.50 -14.96
N ASN A 3 4.48 16.60 -14.72
CA ASN A 3 4.65 15.39 -13.92
C ASN A 3 5.81 14.55 -14.43
N ARG A 4 5.89 14.37 -15.75
CA ARG A 4 6.89 13.53 -16.38
C ARG A 4 8.29 14.11 -16.19
N LYS A 5 8.44 15.42 -16.43
CA LYS A 5 9.70 16.13 -16.20
C LYS A 5 10.13 16.06 -14.74
N PHE A 6 9.19 16.17 -13.81
CA PHE A 6 9.49 16.08 -12.38
C PHE A 6 9.98 14.69 -11.97
N ILE A 7 9.31 13.63 -12.44
CA ILE A 7 9.71 12.24 -12.18
C ILE A 7 11.08 11.93 -12.79
N LEU A 8 11.35 12.38 -14.02
CA LEU A 8 12.65 12.22 -14.66
C LEU A 8 13.78 12.91 -13.87
N SER A 9 13.53 14.12 -13.38
CA SER A 9 14.50 14.81 -12.51
C SER A 9 14.78 14.03 -11.22
N LEU A 10 13.75 13.42 -10.61
CA LEU A 10 13.93 12.58 -9.43
C LEU A 10 14.74 11.33 -9.74
N LYS A 11 14.46 10.63 -10.84
CA LYS A 11 15.25 9.46 -11.29
C LYS A 11 16.73 9.80 -11.44
N ASN A 12 17.02 10.92 -12.11
CA ASN A 12 18.39 11.41 -12.34
C ASN A 12 19.12 11.84 -11.05
N GLY A 13 18.52 11.70 -9.87
CA GLY A 13 19.16 12.01 -8.59
C GLY A 13 19.24 13.51 -8.30
N ASN A 14 18.39 14.33 -8.91
CA ASN A 14 18.38 15.76 -8.66
C ASN A 14 17.91 16.06 -7.22
N GLU A 15 18.84 16.52 -6.38
CA GLU A 15 18.58 16.81 -4.96
C GLU A 15 17.54 17.92 -4.75
N GLU A 16 17.52 18.95 -5.61
CA GLU A 16 16.52 20.01 -5.50
C GLU A 16 15.11 19.50 -5.79
N ALA A 17 14.96 18.60 -6.78
CA ALA A 17 13.69 17.96 -7.08
C ALA A 17 13.21 17.12 -5.89
N PHE A 18 14.12 16.41 -5.23
CA PHE A 18 13.81 15.62 -4.04
C PHE A 18 13.42 16.50 -2.84
N LYS A 19 14.20 17.55 -2.56
CA LYS A 19 13.88 18.53 -1.50
C LYS A 19 12.52 19.19 -1.74
N LYS A 20 12.21 19.51 -3.00
CA LYS A 20 10.92 20.06 -3.38
C LYS A 20 9.78 19.06 -3.17
N ALA A 21 9.99 17.79 -3.51
CA ALA A 21 9.04 16.73 -3.22
C ALA A 21 8.81 16.62 -1.70
N TYR A 22 9.87 16.62 -0.90
CA TYR A 22 9.77 16.55 0.56
C TYR A 22 8.90 17.68 1.11
N LEU A 23 9.28 18.94 0.85
CA LEU A 23 8.58 20.10 1.39
C LEU A 23 7.13 20.21 0.91
N SER A 24 6.84 19.79 -0.32
CA SER A 24 5.49 19.93 -0.91
C SER A 24 4.50 18.86 -0.43
N TYR A 25 5.00 17.70 0.01
CA TYR A 25 4.18 16.55 0.37
C TYR A 25 4.25 16.17 1.85
N TYR A 26 5.19 16.72 2.62
CA TYR A 26 5.33 16.44 4.05
C TYR A 26 4.01 16.58 4.82
N ASP A 27 3.35 17.74 4.77
CA ASP A 27 2.11 17.98 5.52
C ASP A 27 0.95 17.09 5.07
N LYS A 28 0.88 16.81 3.75
CA LYS A 28 -0.13 15.92 3.19
C LYS A 28 0.05 14.49 3.67
N LEU A 29 1.30 14.01 3.71
CA LEU A 29 1.63 12.69 4.21
C LEU A 29 1.42 12.58 5.73
N ILE A 30 1.73 13.64 6.49
CA ILE A 30 1.42 13.70 7.93
C ILE A 30 -0.09 13.55 8.14
N SER A 31 -0.90 14.29 7.38
CA SER A 31 -2.36 14.23 7.49
C SER A 31 -2.90 12.84 7.18
N ILE A 32 -2.28 12.11 6.24
CA ILE A 32 -2.65 10.72 5.95
C ILE A 32 -2.23 9.79 7.09
N ALA A 33 -0.98 9.89 7.55
CA ALA A 33 -0.45 9.03 8.60
C ALA A 33 -1.24 9.19 9.92
N LYS A 34 -1.64 10.41 10.26
CA LYS A 34 -2.46 10.70 11.45
C LYS A 34 -3.86 10.07 11.45
N ARG A 35 -4.33 9.51 10.33
CA ARG A 35 -5.61 8.78 10.26
C ARG A 35 -5.49 7.33 10.75
N PHE A 36 -4.28 6.90 11.08
CA PHE A 36 -4.00 5.57 11.59
C PHE A 36 -3.53 5.71 13.03
N ASP A 37 -3.97 4.77 13.87
CA ASP A 37 -3.49 4.67 15.23
C ASP A 37 -2.19 3.87 15.25
N PHE A 38 -1.16 4.47 15.83
CA PHE A 38 0.16 3.88 15.97
C PHE A 38 0.51 3.77 17.45
N THR A 39 1.11 2.65 17.85
CA THR A 39 1.56 2.47 19.25
C THR A 39 3.05 2.70 19.41
N VAL A 40 3.84 2.37 18.38
CA VAL A 40 5.31 2.36 18.46
C VAL A 40 5.97 3.49 17.65
N LEU A 41 5.44 3.83 16.48
CA LEU A 41 6.05 4.83 15.58
C LEU A 41 5.22 6.10 15.47
N THR A 42 5.88 7.20 15.12
CA THR A 42 5.24 8.49 14.88
C THR A 42 4.91 8.68 13.39
N PRO A 43 3.91 9.52 13.04
CA PRO A 43 3.66 9.95 11.66
C PRO A 43 4.91 10.41 10.90
N GLN A 44 5.84 11.06 11.59
CA GLN A 44 7.10 11.55 11.04
C GLN A 44 8.03 10.40 10.59
N ASP A 45 8.06 9.30 11.35
CA ASP A 45 8.89 8.12 11.03
C ASP A 45 8.43 7.48 9.72
N PHE A 46 7.11 7.38 9.51
CA PHE A 46 6.53 6.88 8.26
C PHE A 46 6.89 7.74 7.06
N ILE A 47 6.96 9.06 7.25
CA ILE A 47 7.34 9.98 6.19
C ILE A 47 8.82 9.85 5.88
N GLN A 48 9.67 9.76 6.90
CA GLN A 48 11.09 9.53 6.70
C GLN A 48 11.34 8.26 5.90
N GLU A 49 10.69 7.15 6.27
CA GLU A 49 10.79 5.88 5.55
C GLU A 49 10.21 5.98 4.12
N THR A 50 9.12 6.73 3.93
CA THR A 50 8.54 6.99 2.60
C THR A 50 9.56 7.66 1.68
N PHE A 51 10.22 8.71 2.16
CA PHE A 51 11.20 9.46 1.37
C PHE A 51 12.50 8.67 1.20
N LEU A 52 12.94 7.90 2.19
CA LEU A 52 14.08 7.00 2.06
C LEU A 52 13.81 5.94 0.97
N ARG A 53 12.63 5.32 0.99
CA ARG A 53 12.21 4.35 0.00
C ARG A 53 12.05 4.95 -1.38
N LEU A 54 11.51 6.17 -1.47
CA LEU A 54 11.47 6.94 -2.70
C LEU A 54 12.87 7.15 -3.26
N TYR A 55 13.81 7.60 -2.44
CA TYR A 55 15.19 7.86 -2.84
C TYR A 55 15.88 6.59 -3.36
N ASN A 56 15.77 5.49 -2.62
CA ASN A 56 16.41 4.22 -2.96
C ASN A 56 15.79 3.53 -4.19
N LYS A 57 14.50 3.73 -4.43
CA LYS A 57 13.75 3.08 -5.52
C LYS A 57 13.25 4.05 -6.60
N ARG A 58 13.83 5.24 -6.68
CA ARG A 58 13.43 6.31 -7.62
C ARG A 58 13.40 5.86 -9.08
N GLU A 59 14.30 4.96 -9.49
CA GLU A 59 14.34 4.40 -10.85
C GLU A 59 13.05 3.67 -11.24
N LEU A 60 12.33 3.12 -10.26
CA LEU A 60 11.08 2.39 -10.46
C LEU A 60 9.85 3.31 -10.60
N LEU A 61 10.01 4.63 -10.50
CA LEU A 61 8.90 5.56 -10.68
C LEU A 61 8.37 5.49 -12.11
N ASN A 62 7.06 5.42 -12.25
CA ASN A 62 6.39 5.44 -13.55
C ASN A 62 6.11 6.88 -13.98
N GLU A 63 6.62 7.29 -15.14
CA GLU A 63 6.44 8.63 -15.71
C GLU A 63 5.00 8.92 -16.15
N ASP A 64 4.25 7.88 -16.49
CA ASP A 64 2.87 7.95 -16.97
C ASP A 64 1.85 8.03 -15.82
N VAL A 65 2.31 7.84 -14.58
CA VAL A 65 1.48 7.94 -13.38
C VAL A 65 1.83 9.21 -12.61
N LEU A 66 0.83 9.89 -12.08
CA LEU A 66 1.05 11.08 -11.27
C LEU A 66 1.94 10.75 -10.05
N PHE A 67 2.91 11.62 -9.80
CA PHE A 67 3.90 11.46 -8.72
C PHE A 67 3.24 11.38 -7.34
N ASP A 68 2.22 12.20 -7.10
CA ASP A 68 1.45 12.22 -5.86
C ASP A 68 0.78 10.86 -5.57
N LYS A 69 0.15 10.24 -6.59
CA LYS A 69 -0.46 8.92 -6.48
C LYS A 69 0.58 7.86 -6.10
N GLN A 70 1.76 7.90 -6.70
CA GLN A 70 2.83 6.96 -6.39
C GLN A 70 3.38 7.18 -4.98
N LEU A 71 3.61 8.44 -4.59
CA LEU A 71 4.12 8.79 -3.27
C LEU A 71 3.14 8.39 -2.15
N PHE A 72 1.85 8.68 -2.33
CA PHE A 72 0.81 8.27 -1.38
C PHE A 72 0.69 6.75 -1.30
N THR A 73 0.83 6.05 -2.42
CA THR A 73 0.84 4.58 -2.43
C THR A 73 2.03 4.03 -1.64
N ILE A 74 3.22 4.61 -1.79
CA ILE A 74 4.41 4.20 -1.03
C ILE A 74 4.17 4.40 0.47
N CYS A 75 3.72 5.59 0.88
CA CYS A 75 3.46 5.92 2.28
C CYS A 75 2.41 4.99 2.90
N LYS A 76 1.26 4.85 2.23
CA LYS A 76 0.17 3.97 2.68
C LYS A 76 0.64 2.52 2.83
N ASN A 77 1.45 2.01 1.89
CA ASN A 77 1.98 0.66 2.00
C ASN A 77 2.93 0.49 3.20
N ILE A 78 3.74 1.51 3.52
CA ILE A 78 4.63 1.45 4.69
C ILE A 78 3.79 1.44 5.98
N ILE A 79 2.83 2.35 6.09
CA ILE A 79 1.89 2.47 7.22
C ILE A 79 1.15 1.15 7.43
N ILE A 80 0.49 0.61 6.39
CA ILE A 80 -0.30 -0.63 6.51
C ILE A 80 0.61 -1.81 6.89
N ASN A 81 1.81 -1.91 6.31
CA ASN A 81 2.75 -2.97 6.69
C ASN A 81 3.16 -2.87 8.15
N HIS A 82 3.30 -1.66 8.69
CA HIS A 82 3.62 -1.45 10.10
C HIS A 82 2.45 -1.79 11.01
N VAL A 83 1.26 -1.23 10.75
CA VAL A 83 0.04 -1.50 11.52
C VAL A 83 -0.29 -2.98 11.52
N ASN A 84 -0.16 -3.69 10.39
CA ASN A 84 -0.39 -5.14 10.36
C ASN A 84 0.68 -5.94 11.13
N ARG A 85 1.93 -5.46 11.18
CA ARG A 85 2.97 -6.08 12.00
C ARG A 85 2.74 -5.82 13.49
N GLU A 86 2.42 -4.57 13.86
CA GLU A 86 1.99 -4.21 15.20
C GLU A 86 0.79 -5.07 15.60
N ASN A 87 -0.27 -5.16 14.78
CA ASN A 87 -1.45 -5.99 15.08
C ASN A 87 -1.13 -7.48 15.18
N LYS A 88 -0.20 -8.04 14.39
CA LYS A 88 0.24 -9.44 14.56
C LYS A 88 1.00 -9.64 15.88
N VAL A 89 1.82 -8.67 16.29
CA VAL A 89 2.55 -8.69 17.57
C VAL A 89 1.60 -8.46 18.75
N ILE A 90 0.66 -7.52 18.62
CA ILE A 90 -0.38 -7.19 19.59
C ILE A 90 -1.40 -8.34 19.72
N GLN A 91 -1.74 -9.07 18.65
CA GLN A 91 -2.60 -10.26 18.72
C GLN A 91 -1.96 -11.40 19.54
N LEU A 92 -0.63 -11.45 19.64
CA LEU A 92 0.05 -12.35 20.57
C LEU A 92 -0.06 -11.89 22.04
N ASP A 93 -0.28 -10.60 22.29
CA ASP A 93 -0.17 -9.98 23.62
C ASP A 93 -1.48 -9.41 24.20
N SER A 94 -2.55 -9.18 23.43
CA SER A 94 -3.76 -8.53 23.97
C SER A 94 -5.08 -9.07 23.39
N LEU A 95 -5.72 -9.92 24.19
CA LEU A 95 -7.18 -9.91 24.35
C LEU A 95 -7.60 -8.54 24.91
N ARG A 96 -8.63 -7.94 24.28
CA ARG A 96 -9.34 -6.68 24.61
C ARG A 96 -8.80 -5.43 23.93
N PHE A 97 -9.60 -4.85 23.03
CA PHE A 97 -10.38 -3.63 23.29
C PHE A 97 -11.37 -3.41 22.13
N GLU A 98 -12.64 -3.18 22.45
CA GLU A 98 -13.67 -2.68 21.55
C GLU A 98 -13.43 -1.19 21.30
N PHE A 99 -13.59 -0.71 20.07
CA PHE A 99 -13.71 0.73 19.81
C PHE A 99 -14.76 1.03 18.73
N GLU A 100 -15.52 2.07 19.05
CA GLU A 100 -16.67 2.66 18.38
C GLU A 100 -16.29 3.29 17.03
N GLU A 101 -17.20 3.18 16.07
CA GLU A 101 -17.12 3.81 14.75
C GLU A 101 -17.60 5.27 14.83
N GLU A 102 -16.80 6.21 14.33
CA GLU A 102 -17.28 7.55 13.97
C GLU A 102 -17.11 7.85 12.48
N ASP A 103 -18.24 8.20 11.89
CA ASP A 103 -18.55 8.50 10.49
C ASP A 103 -17.68 9.61 9.88
N THR A 104 -17.07 9.32 8.73
CA THR A 104 -16.91 10.31 7.64
C THR A 104 -16.78 9.58 6.28
N ASP A 105 -17.78 9.79 5.41
CA ASP A 105 -17.82 9.40 3.99
C ASP A 105 -17.75 7.87 3.72
N THR A 106 -18.46 7.12 4.55
CA THR A 106 -18.58 5.65 4.55
C THR A 106 -19.17 5.10 3.26
N THR A 107 -20.18 5.74 2.68
CA THR A 107 -20.99 5.15 1.59
C THR A 107 -20.21 4.93 0.28
N VAL A 108 -19.45 5.92 -0.20
CA VAL A 108 -18.68 5.78 -1.45
C VAL A 108 -17.48 4.84 -1.27
N PHE A 109 -16.91 4.82 -0.06
CA PHE A 109 -15.80 3.92 0.28
C PHE A 109 -16.27 2.47 0.43
N GLU A 110 -17.43 2.25 1.06
CA GLU A 110 -18.09 0.96 1.21
C GLU A 110 -18.51 0.38 -0.14
N GLU A 111 -19.15 1.16 -1.01
CA GLU A 111 -19.52 0.70 -2.36
C GLU A 111 -18.29 0.27 -3.18
N ARG A 112 -17.18 1.00 -3.07
CA ARG A 112 -15.92 0.63 -3.74
C ARG A 112 -15.28 -0.61 -3.14
N LYS A 113 -15.38 -0.77 -1.82
CA LYS A 113 -14.89 -1.93 -1.07
C LYS A 113 -15.69 -3.18 -1.43
N GLU A 114 -17.01 -3.11 -1.45
CA GLU A 114 -17.89 -4.21 -1.87
C GLU A 114 -17.62 -4.64 -3.32
N LYS A 115 -17.50 -3.68 -4.24
CA LYS A 115 -17.14 -3.99 -5.65
C LYS A 115 -15.80 -4.71 -5.76
N LEU A 116 -14.79 -4.28 -4.99
CA LEU A 116 -13.50 -4.94 -4.95
C LEU A 116 -13.61 -6.38 -4.43
N TYR A 117 -14.35 -6.61 -3.34
CA TYR A 117 -14.59 -7.95 -2.81
C TYR A 117 -15.33 -8.84 -3.80
N ASN A 118 -16.31 -8.31 -4.53
CA ASN A 118 -17.01 -9.03 -5.59
C ASN A 118 -16.08 -9.48 -6.72
N PHE A 119 -15.09 -8.66 -7.10
CA PHE A 119 -14.08 -9.06 -8.09
C PHE A 119 -13.10 -10.08 -7.53
N ILE A 120 -12.69 -9.94 -6.27
CA ILE A 120 -11.83 -10.93 -5.60
C ILE A 120 -12.51 -12.30 -5.56
N ASN A 121 -13.82 -12.35 -5.30
CA ASN A 121 -14.61 -13.59 -5.28
C ASN A 121 -14.79 -14.26 -6.66
N GLN A 122 -14.45 -13.57 -7.75
CA GLN A 122 -14.44 -14.15 -9.11
C GLN A 122 -13.09 -14.78 -9.48
N LEU A 123 -12.06 -14.63 -8.65
CA LEU A 123 -10.77 -15.25 -8.88
C LEU A 123 -10.85 -16.76 -8.63
N PRO A 124 -10.00 -17.57 -9.31
CA PRO A 124 -9.80 -18.96 -8.93
C PRO A 124 -9.38 -19.06 -7.46
N GLU A 125 -9.89 -20.06 -6.74
CA GLU A 125 -9.76 -20.22 -5.29
C GLU A 125 -8.31 -20.02 -4.77
N GLN A 126 -7.33 -20.59 -5.47
CA GLN A 126 -5.93 -20.46 -5.08
C GLN A 126 -5.36 -19.05 -5.32
N GLN A 127 -5.79 -18.36 -6.38
CA GLN A 127 -5.43 -16.96 -6.61
C GLN A 127 -6.12 -16.05 -5.60
N GLN A 128 -7.39 -16.30 -5.28
CA GLN A 128 -8.12 -15.57 -4.26
C GLN A 128 -7.43 -15.69 -2.91
N LYS A 129 -7.13 -16.92 -2.47
CA LYS A 129 -6.43 -17.19 -1.20
C LYS A 129 -5.09 -16.47 -1.13
N ILE A 130 -4.24 -16.63 -2.15
CA ILE A 130 -2.92 -15.99 -2.18
C ILE A 130 -3.03 -14.47 -2.24
N PHE A 131 -3.96 -13.94 -3.03
CA PHE A 131 -4.20 -12.49 -3.13
C PHE A 131 -4.68 -11.91 -1.80
N THR A 132 -5.62 -12.56 -1.12
CA THR A 132 -6.09 -12.20 0.22
C THR A 132 -4.95 -12.21 1.23
N LEU A 133 -4.19 -13.30 1.31
CA LEU A 133 -3.05 -13.40 2.24
C LEU A 133 -2.01 -12.30 1.99
N HIS A 134 -1.75 -11.96 0.73
CA HIS A 134 -0.78 -10.92 0.42
C HIS A 134 -1.32 -9.49 0.56
N LYS A 135 -2.54 -9.21 0.09
CA LYS A 135 -3.08 -7.85 -0.04
C LYS A 135 -3.95 -7.42 1.13
N LEU A 136 -4.61 -8.35 1.80
CA LEU A 136 -5.46 -8.09 2.97
C LEU A 136 -4.69 -8.39 4.27
N GLU A 137 -4.02 -9.54 4.34
CA GLU A 137 -3.29 -9.97 5.55
C GLU A 137 -1.80 -9.53 5.58
N ASN A 138 -1.33 -8.85 4.52
CA ASN A 138 0.05 -8.36 4.32
C ASN A 138 1.14 -9.40 4.64
N LEU A 139 0.90 -10.67 4.30
CA LEU A 139 1.93 -11.69 4.35
C LEU A 139 2.91 -11.47 3.18
N SER A 140 4.21 -11.62 3.48
CA SER A 140 5.28 -11.65 2.49
C SER A 140 5.17 -12.90 1.62
N TYR A 141 5.82 -12.88 0.46
CA TYR A 141 5.81 -14.03 -0.44
C TYR A 141 6.41 -15.27 0.22
N LYS A 142 7.42 -15.07 1.08
CA LYS A 142 8.03 -16.12 1.88
C LYS A 142 7.06 -16.72 2.89
N GLU A 143 6.35 -15.90 3.67
CA GLU A 143 5.35 -16.41 4.63
C GLU A 143 4.22 -17.15 3.92
N ILE A 144 3.77 -16.66 2.77
CA ILE A 144 2.73 -17.35 1.98
C ILE A 144 3.27 -18.66 1.40
N ALA A 145 4.55 -18.71 0.99
CA ALA A 145 5.20 -19.92 0.48
C ALA A 145 5.20 -21.01 1.53
N GLU A 146 5.58 -20.67 2.76
CA GLU A 146 5.57 -21.56 3.92
C GLU A 146 4.15 -22.04 4.27
N LEU A 147 3.14 -21.17 4.16
CA LEU A 147 1.73 -21.51 4.46
C LEU A 147 1.03 -22.34 3.37
N THR A 148 1.47 -22.25 2.12
CA THR A 148 0.77 -22.83 0.97
C THR A 148 1.55 -23.95 0.27
N ASP A 149 2.78 -24.22 0.71
CA ASP A 149 3.73 -25.16 0.10
C ASP A 149 3.98 -24.86 -1.39
N LEU A 150 4.01 -23.57 -1.73
CA LEU A 150 4.25 -23.06 -3.08
C LEU A 150 5.55 -22.26 -3.13
N SER A 151 6.19 -22.21 -4.30
CA SER A 151 7.36 -21.33 -4.46
C SER A 151 6.96 -19.85 -4.43
N GLU A 152 7.83 -18.97 -3.92
CA GLU A 152 7.63 -17.51 -3.97
C GLU A 152 7.38 -17.02 -5.40
N LYS A 153 7.97 -17.68 -6.41
CA LYS A 153 7.74 -17.40 -7.83
C LYS A 153 6.31 -17.74 -8.27
N THR A 154 5.77 -18.85 -7.78
CA THR A 154 4.38 -19.26 -8.00
C THR A 154 3.42 -18.25 -7.36
N ILE A 155 3.72 -17.81 -6.13
CA ILE A 155 2.95 -16.78 -5.43
C ILE A 155 2.96 -15.44 -6.18
N ALA A 156 4.13 -14.98 -6.61
CA ALA A 156 4.25 -13.77 -7.41
C ALA A 156 3.40 -13.84 -8.69
N ASN A 157 3.37 -15.00 -9.34
CA ASN A 157 2.55 -15.23 -10.53
C ASN A 157 1.04 -15.18 -10.21
N HIS A 158 0.60 -15.84 -9.14
CA HIS A 158 -0.81 -15.77 -8.72
C HIS A 158 -1.24 -14.34 -8.39
N ILE A 159 -0.39 -13.56 -7.70
CA ILE A 159 -0.66 -12.16 -7.37
C ILE A 159 -0.72 -11.30 -8.64
N TYR A 160 0.19 -11.53 -9.59
CA TYR A 160 0.19 -10.84 -10.88
C TYR A 160 -1.10 -11.11 -11.66
N LEU A 161 -1.51 -12.38 -11.80
CA LEU A 161 -2.72 -12.76 -12.51
C LEU A 161 -3.98 -12.19 -11.84
N ALA A 162 -4.06 -12.28 -10.52
CA ALA A 162 -5.16 -11.71 -9.75
C ALA A 162 -5.25 -10.19 -9.90
N SER A 163 -4.11 -9.48 -9.80
CA SER A 163 -4.05 -8.02 -9.96
C SER A 163 -4.46 -7.60 -11.37
N LYS A 164 -4.04 -8.36 -12.39
CA LYS A 164 -4.41 -8.11 -13.79
C LYS A 164 -5.92 -8.29 -14.02
N PHE A 165 -6.51 -9.35 -13.46
CA PHE A 165 -7.94 -9.60 -13.53
C PHE A 165 -8.76 -8.48 -12.87
N ILE A 166 -8.41 -8.12 -11.63
CA ILE A 166 -9.11 -7.08 -10.87
C ILE A 166 -9.01 -5.74 -11.60
N ARG A 167 -7.82 -5.38 -12.09
CA ARG A 167 -7.62 -4.14 -12.84
C ARG A 167 -8.51 -4.08 -14.08
N LYS A 168 -8.59 -5.17 -14.85
CA LYS A 168 -9.46 -5.23 -16.03
C LYS A 168 -10.94 -5.03 -15.67
N LYS A 169 -11.40 -5.69 -14.61
CA LYS A 169 -12.79 -5.55 -14.12
C LYS A 169 -13.13 -4.13 -13.67
N ILE A 170 -12.15 -3.41 -13.12
CA ILE A 170 -12.30 -2.00 -12.73
C ILE A 170 -12.28 -1.08 -13.96
N GLU A 171 -11.52 -1.40 -15.02
CA GLU A 171 -11.48 -0.60 -16.26
C GLU A 171 -12.71 -0.82 -17.16
N ASP A 172 -13.33 -2.00 -17.11
CA ASP A 172 -14.54 -2.35 -17.87
C ASP A 172 -15.85 -1.80 -17.21
N HIS A 173 -15.76 -1.04 -16.11
CA HIS A 173 -16.89 -0.45 -15.35
C HIS A 173 -16.69 1.04 -15.08
#